data_AF-A0A3S9A5W9-F1
#
_entry.id   AF-A0A3S9A5W9-F1
#
_cell.length_a   1.000
_cell.length_b   1.000
_cell.length_c   1.000
_cell.angle_alpha   90.00
_cell.angle_beta   90.00
_cell.angle_gamma   90.00
#
_symmetry.space_group_name_H-M   'P 1'
#
loop_
_entity.id
_entity.type
_entity.pdbx_description
1 polymer ?
#
loop_
_entity_poly.entity_id
_entity_poly.type
_entity_poly.pdbx_seq_one_letter_code
_entity_poly.pdbx_strand_id
1 'polypeptide(L)'
;MSITKELAAVRDLLEQKGTKLTKQREAIILFLLEHPEQHFTVEEIFTHIKATHPDIGIATIYRSVELYFDLRLVEKLTYDTGICRYSFIKSEDRHLHHNLLCMKCKKVKIIKKIG
;
A
#
# COMPACT_ATOMS: atom_id res chain seq x y z
N MET A 1 -11.95 -5.21 12.18
CA MET A 1 -12.61 -4.09 11.47
C MET A 1 -13.06 -4.57 10.08
N SER A 2 -14.12 -4.00 9.51
CA SER A 2 -14.65 -4.41 8.18
C SER A 2 -13.87 -3.77 7.03
N ILE A 3 -13.54 -4.56 5.99
CA ILE A 3 -12.90 -4.13 4.73
C ILE A 3 -13.62 -2.93 4.10
N THR A 4 -14.96 -2.90 4.17
CA THR A 4 -15.77 -1.81 3.61
C THR A 4 -15.42 -0.44 4.19
N LYS A 5 -15.10 -0.38 5.50
CA LYS A 5 -14.75 0.88 6.18
C LYS A 5 -13.38 1.38 5.71
N GLU A 6 -12.39 0.50 5.60
CA GLU A 6 -11.07 0.87 5.10
C GLU A 6 -11.13 1.30 3.64
N LEU A 7 -11.91 0.60 2.81
CA LEU A 7 -12.07 0.97 1.41
C LEU A 7 -12.70 2.35 1.24
N ALA A 8 -13.68 2.70 2.07
CA ALA A 8 -14.26 4.04 2.09
C ALA A 8 -13.21 5.10 2.47
N ALA A 9 -12.42 4.85 3.52
CA ALA A 9 -11.35 5.77 3.93
C ALA A 9 -10.27 5.95 2.84
N VAL A 10 -9.92 4.87 2.14
CA VAL A 10 -9.01 4.92 0.98
C VAL A 10 -9.59 5.82 -0.11
N ARG A 11 -10.88 5.65 -0.45
CA ARG A 11 -11.55 6.47 -1.46
C ARG A 11 -11.49 7.96 -1.11
N ASP A 12 -11.85 8.30 0.13
CA ASP A 12 -11.84 9.69 0.60
C ASP A 12 -10.44 10.32 0.53
N LEU A 13 -9.40 9.57 0.91
CA LEU A 13 -8.00 10.03 0.83
C LEU A 13 -7.54 10.27 -0.60
N LEU A 14 -7.91 9.39 -1.53
CA LEU A 14 -7.60 9.57 -2.95
C LEU A 14 -8.32 10.80 -3.51
N GLU A 15 -9.60 10.98 -3.19
CA GLU A 15 -10.39 12.15 -3.62
C GLU A 15 -9.80 13.47 -3.10
N GLN A 16 -9.40 13.52 -1.82
CA GLN A 16 -8.69 14.68 -1.25
C GLN A 16 -7.38 14.98 -1.96
N LYS A 17 -6.70 13.97 -2.52
CA LYS A 17 -5.48 14.13 -3.32
C LYS A 17 -5.77 14.49 -4.78
N GLY A 18 -7.03 14.61 -5.18
CA GLY A 18 -7.45 14.90 -6.55
C GLY A 18 -7.26 13.71 -7.51
N THR A 19 -7.22 12.48 -6.98
CA THR A 19 -7.03 11.27 -7.78
C THR A 19 -8.16 10.28 -7.54
N LYS A 20 -8.53 9.49 -8.55
CA LYS A 20 -9.67 8.56 -8.45
C LYS A 20 -9.27 7.17 -7.97
N LEU A 21 -10.11 6.54 -7.15
CA LEU A 21 -10.06 5.10 -6.93
C LEU A 21 -10.68 4.40 -8.16
N THR A 22 -9.85 4.10 -9.15
CA THR A 22 -10.29 3.36 -10.36
C THR A 22 -10.50 1.88 -10.02
N LYS A 23 -11.26 1.13 -10.85
CA LYS A 23 -11.50 -0.31 -10.60
C LYS A 23 -10.22 -1.13 -10.42
N GLN A 24 -9.16 -0.84 -11.20
CA GLN A 24 -7.87 -1.52 -11.06
C GLN A 24 -7.17 -1.15 -9.74
N ARG A 25 -7.21 0.13 -9.34
CA ARG A 25 -6.68 0.59 -8.06
C ARG A 25 -7.43 -0.04 -6.88
N GLU A 26 -8.75 -0.09 -6.98
CA GLU A 26 -9.63 -0.72 -6.00
C GLU A 26 -9.29 -2.20 -5.82
N ALA A 27 -9.12 -2.94 -6.91
CA ALA A 27 -8.72 -4.34 -6.85
C ALA A 27 -7.38 -4.55 -6.14
N ILE A 28 -6.39 -3.67 -6.39
CA ILE A 28 -5.08 -3.74 -5.73
C ILE A 28 -5.19 -3.51 -4.22
N ILE A 29 -5.90 -2.48 -3.79
CA ILE A 29 -6.00 -2.18 -2.36
C ILE A 29 -6.90 -3.18 -1.63
N LEU A 30 -7.94 -3.69 -2.28
CA LEU A 30 -8.78 -4.77 -1.77
C LEU A 30 -7.98 -6.04 -1.52
N PHE A 31 -7.15 -6.44 -2.49
CA PHE A 31 -6.28 -7.60 -2.32
C PHE A 31 -5.37 -7.46 -1.08
N LEU A 32 -4.77 -6.28 -0.86
CA LEU A 32 -3.95 -6.04 0.32
C LEU A 32 -4.77 -5.98 1.62
N LEU A 33 -6.00 -5.48 1.57
CA LEU A 33 -6.92 -5.44 2.71
C LEU A 33 -7.39 -6.84 3.14
N GLU A 34 -7.56 -7.75 2.19
CA GLU A 34 -7.92 -9.15 2.44
C GLU A 34 -6.75 -9.95 3.04
N HIS A 35 -5.52 -9.45 2.89
CA HIS A 35 -4.29 -10.12 3.35
C HIS A 35 -3.44 -9.18 4.23
N PRO A 36 -3.98 -8.63 5.34
CA PRO A 36 -3.37 -7.50 6.07
C PRO A 36 -2.05 -7.85 6.80
N GLU A 37 -1.75 -9.14 6.98
CA GLU A 37 -0.53 -9.60 7.66
C GLU A 37 0.56 -10.07 6.69
N GLN A 38 0.29 -10.01 5.38
CA GLN A 38 1.20 -10.50 4.35
C GLN A 38 1.82 -9.34 3.56
N HIS A 39 3.09 -9.48 3.22
CA HIS A 39 3.82 -8.54 2.37
C HIS A 39 4.02 -9.16 1.00
N PHE A 40 3.61 -8.46 -0.05
CA PHE A 40 3.69 -8.96 -1.42
C PHE A 40 4.60 -8.12 -2.31
N THR A 41 5.33 -8.76 -3.22
CA THR A 41 5.97 -8.05 -4.33
C THR A 41 4.93 -7.59 -5.35
N VAL A 42 5.33 -6.71 -6.27
CA VAL A 42 4.47 -6.27 -7.37
C VAL A 42 4.07 -7.44 -8.28
N GLU A 43 4.97 -8.39 -8.49
CA GLU A 43 4.75 -9.58 -9.32
C GLU A 43 3.77 -10.57 -8.67
N GLU A 44 3.84 -10.73 -7.35
CA GLU A 44 2.87 -11.55 -6.61
C GLU A 44 1.47 -10.91 -6.68
N ILE A 45 1.37 -9.60 -6.42
CA ILE A 45 0.10 -8.85 -6.56
C ILE A 45 -0.44 -8.97 -8.00
N PHE A 46 0.43 -8.85 -9.00
CA PHE A 46 0.06 -9.01 -10.41
C PHE A 46 -0.54 -10.38 -10.68
N THR A 47 0.12 -11.43 -10.21
CA THR A 47 -0.33 -12.82 -10.42
C THR A 47 -1.73 -13.03 -9.86
N HIS A 48 -2.04 -12.48 -8.68
CA HIS A 48 -3.38 -12.59 -8.10
C HIS A 48 -4.43 -11.76 -8.83
N ILE A 49 -4.11 -10.53 -9.21
CA ILE A 49 -5.11 -9.61 -9.78
C ILE A 49 -5.38 -9.88 -11.26
N LYS A 50 -4.43 -10.47 -11.99
CA LYS A 50 -4.58 -10.74 -13.43
C LYS A 50 -5.78 -11.63 -13.76
N ALA A 51 -6.18 -12.51 -12.84
CA ALA A 51 -7.31 -13.40 -13.02
C ALA A 51 -8.66 -12.66 -13.11
N THR A 52 -8.82 -11.57 -12.36
CA THR A 52 -10.06 -10.76 -12.32
C THR A 52 -9.96 -9.48 -13.17
N HIS A 53 -8.75 -8.99 -13.39
CA HIS A 53 -8.47 -7.82 -14.23
C HIS A 53 -7.44 -8.17 -15.31
N PRO A 54 -7.84 -8.86 -16.39
CA PRO A 54 -6.92 -9.37 -17.41
C PRO A 54 -6.16 -8.26 -18.16
N ASP A 55 -6.67 -7.04 -18.21
CA ASP A 55 -6.00 -5.90 -18.87
C ASP A 55 -5.04 -5.14 -17.95
N ILE A 56 -4.91 -5.55 -16.68
CA ILE A 56 -3.98 -4.89 -15.77
C ILE A 56 -2.53 -5.18 -16.21
N GLY A 57 -1.70 -4.14 -16.18
CA GLY A 57 -0.26 -4.23 -16.39
C GLY A 57 0.50 -4.04 -15.08
N ILE A 58 1.69 -4.66 -14.98
CA ILE A 58 2.61 -4.52 -13.84
C ILE A 58 2.90 -3.05 -13.51
N ALA A 59 3.08 -2.20 -14.52
CA ALA A 59 3.32 -0.77 -14.33
C ALA A 59 2.15 -0.05 -13.63
N THR A 60 0.91 -0.51 -13.80
CA THR A 60 -0.24 0.05 -13.07
C THR A 60 -0.23 -0.38 -11.61
N ILE A 61 0.19 -1.62 -11.32
CA ILE A 61 0.32 -2.11 -9.94
C ILE A 61 1.42 -1.34 -9.23
N TYR A 62 2.60 -1.21 -9.84
CA TYR A 62 3.70 -0.43 -9.31
C TYR A 62 3.27 1.00 -8.98
N ARG A 63 2.68 1.72 -9.95
CA ARG A 63 2.19 3.10 -9.73
C ARG A 63 1.14 3.19 -8.63
N SER A 64 0.32 2.17 -8.45
CA SER A 64 -0.73 2.17 -7.43
C SER A 64 -0.15 1.92 -6.04
N VAL A 65 0.73 0.93 -5.86
CA VAL A 65 1.33 0.66 -4.55
C VAL A 65 2.26 1.78 -4.10
N GLU A 66 2.98 2.44 -5.02
CA GLU A 66 3.75 3.65 -4.68
C GLU A 66 2.84 4.82 -4.29
N LEU A 67 1.73 5.05 -5.00
CA LEU A 67 0.73 6.04 -4.61
C LEU A 67 0.19 5.75 -3.20
N TYR A 68 -0.13 4.49 -2.90
CA TYR A 68 -0.63 4.10 -1.59
C TYR A 68 0.43 4.26 -0.50
N PHE A 69 1.70 4.01 -0.82
CA PHE A 69 2.81 4.22 0.09
C PHE A 69 2.97 5.71 0.41
N ASP A 70 2.91 6.58 -0.60
CA ASP A 70 2.96 8.04 -0.45
C ASP A 70 1.78 8.56 0.41
N LEU A 71 0.62 7.92 0.28
CA LEU A 71 -0.58 8.21 1.08
C LEU A 71 -0.59 7.53 2.45
N ARG A 72 0.47 6.79 2.82
CA ARG A 72 0.59 6.02 4.08
C ARG A 72 -0.54 4.99 4.29
N LEU A 73 -1.06 4.46 3.20
CA LEU A 73 -2.05 3.38 3.19
C LEU A 73 -1.39 2.01 3.23
N VAL A 74 -0.16 1.89 2.73
CA VAL A 74 0.63 0.66 2.75
C VAL A 74 2.02 0.94 3.33
N GLU A 75 2.65 -0.08 3.93
CA GLU A 75 4.08 -0.06 4.24
C GLU A 75 4.87 -0.74 3.11
N LYS A 76 6.13 -0.32 2.93
CA LYS A 76 7.06 -0.87 1.95
C LYS A 76 8.30 -1.39 2.66
N LEU A 77 8.55 -2.69 2.57
CA LEU A 77 9.78 -3.32 3.04
C LEU A 77 10.73 -3.49 1.87
N THR A 78 11.98 -3.06 2.03
CA THR A 78 13.04 -3.22 1.02
C THR A 78 14.11 -4.13 1.59
N TYR A 79 14.34 -5.26 0.91
CA TYR A 79 15.39 -6.20 1.27
C TYR A 79 16.72 -5.79 0.63
N ASP A 80 17.83 -6.32 1.13
CA ASP A 80 19.19 -6.02 0.62
C ASP A 80 19.37 -6.44 -0.85
N THR A 81 18.53 -7.34 -1.34
CA THR A 81 18.44 -7.76 -2.74
C THR A 81 17.75 -6.75 -3.66
N GLY A 82 17.22 -5.65 -3.11
CA GLY A 82 16.45 -4.64 -3.83
C GLY A 82 14.97 -5.00 -4.03
N ILE A 83 14.55 -6.20 -3.60
CA ILE A 83 13.15 -6.64 -3.68
C ILE A 83 12.32 -5.80 -2.70
N CYS A 84 11.23 -5.24 -3.20
CA CYS A 84 10.26 -4.49 -2.41
C CYS A 84 8.99 -5.31 -2.17
N ARG A 85 8.49 -5.30 -0.93
CA ARG A 85 7.21 -5.94 -0.57
C ARG A 85 6.29 -4.95 0.13
N TYR A 86 4.99 -5.07 -0.11
CA TYR A 86 3.95 -4.13 0.32
C TYR A 86 2.86 -4.83 1.12
N SER A 87 2.37 -4.19 2.17
CA SER A 87 1.22 -4.63 2.97
C SER A 87 0.36 -3.44 3.40
N PHE A 88 -0.92 -3.67 3.68
CA PHE A 88 -1.82 -2.61 4.13
C PHE A 88 -1.54 -2.19 5.58
N ILE A 89 -1.60 -0.88 5.85
CA ILE A 89 -1.54 -0.32 7.22
C ILE A 89 -2.96 -0.06 7.70
N LYS A 90 -3.40 -0.78 8.73
CA LYS A 90 -4.73 -0.59 9.33
C LYS A 90 -4.89 0.83 9.87
N SER A 91 -6.11 1.37 9.81
CA SER A 91 -6.38 2.75 10.22
C SER A 91 -5.98 3.07 11.65
N GLU A 92 -6.10 2.08 12.54
CA GLU A 92 -5.70 2.17 13.95
C GLU A 92 -4.19 2.36 14.12
N ASP A 93 -3.38 1.80 13.22
CA ASP A 93 -1.92 1.90 13.23
C ASP A 93 -1.41 3.16 12.52
N ARG A 94 -2.22 3.79 11.64
CA ARG A 94 -1.82 4.97 10.85
C ARG A 94 -1.43 6.18 11.70
N HIS A 95 -1.96 6.33 12.92
CA HIS A 95 -1.64 7.44 13.83
C HIS A 95 -0.32 7.27 14.60
N LEU A 96 0.30 6.08 14.61
CA LEU A 96 1.52 5.79 15.36
C LEU A 96 2.82 6.03 14.55
N HIS A 97 2.72 6.33 13.25
CA HIS A 97 3.86 6.54 12.37
C HIS A 97 4.32 8.02 12.33
N HIS A 98 4.80 8.55 13.45
CA HIS A 98 5.62 9.77 13.44
C HIS A 98 7.00 9.43 12.86
N ASN A 99 7.24 9.82 11.61
CA ASN A 99 8.50 9.60 10.91
C ASN A 99 9.61 10.47 11.51
N LEU A 100 10.69 9.88 12.01
CA LEU A 100 11.98 10.57 12.14
C LEU A 100 12.66 10.55 10.77
N LEU A 101 12.79 11.72 10.15
CA LEU A 101 13.53 11.89 8.89
C LEU A 101 15.04 11.90 9.16
N CYS A 102 15.79 10.95 8.59
CA CYS A 102 17.25 11.02 8.62
C CYS A 102 17.74 12.09 7.62
N MET A 103 18.16 13.24 8.13
CA MET A 103 18.66 14.37 7.32
C MET A 103 19.95 14.06 6.52
N LYS A 104 20.62 12.93 6.81
CA LYS A 104 21.91 12.58 6.18
C LYS A 104 21.77 11.67 4.95
N CYS A 105 20.82 10.74 4.94
CA CYS A 105 20.70 9.76 3.84
C CYS A 105 19.33 9.76 3.15
N LYS A 106 18.38 10.58 3.64
CA LYS A 106 16.99 10.66 3.17
C LYS A 106 16.20 9.33 3.12
N LYS A 107 16.74 8.24 3.68
CA LYS A 107 16.01 6.97 3.83
C LYS A 107 14.96 7.12 4.94
N VAL A 108 13.72 6.77 4.62
CA VAL A 108 12.62 6.66 5.58
C VAL A 108 12.75 5.31 6.26
N LYS A 109 12.88 5.28 7.60
CA LYS A 109 12.85 4.05 8.39
C LYS A 109 11.61 4.07 9.26
N ILE A 110 10.72 3.11 9.06
CA ILE A 110 9.54 2.92 9.91
C ILE A 110 10.03 2.30 11.21
N ILE A 111 9.90 3.02 12.33
CA ILE A 111 10.18 2.48 13.67
C ILE A 111 8.83 2.04 14.25
N LYS A 112 8.61 0.73 14.40
CA LYS A 112 7.51 0.20 15.21
C LYS A 112 7.95 0.30 16.68
N LYS A 113 7.19 1.01 17.51
CA LYS A 113 7.42 1.04 18.96
C LYS A 113 6.92 -0.31 19.50
N ILE A 114 7.82 -1.15 19.99
CA ILE A 114 7.45 -2.35 20.76
C ILE A 114 6.93 -1.83 22.11
N GLY A 115 5.68 -2.10 22.40
CA GLY A 115 5.00 -1.80 23.66
C GLY A 115 3.83 -2.76 23.82
#